data_AF-A0A815ALU6-F1
#
_entry.id   AF-A0A815ALU6-F1
#
_cell.length_a   1.000
_cell.length_b   1.000
_cell.length_c   1.000
_cell.angle_alpha   90.00
_cell.angle_beta   90.00
_cell.angle_gamma   90.00
#
_symmetry.space_group_name_H-M   'P 1'
#
loop_
_entity.id
_entity.type
_entity.pdbx_description
1 polymer ?
#
loop_
_entity_poly.entity_id
_entity_poly.type
_entity_poly.pdbx_seq_one_letter_code
_entity_poly.pdbx_strand_id
1 'polypeptide(L)'
;MFLFIIAILSQYFAVTGSICRCLSNDSTCWQLFNDSINECLVLPRPSATSCTRDQFNMEACTIAYTNWMNSKWRSEQLGAMQYYNWEMPNVLYTI
;
A
#
# COMPACT_ATOMS: atom_id res chain seq x y z
N MET A 1 34.73 -21.64 33.25
CA MET A 1 33.61 -20.92 33.91
C MET A 1 33.57 -19.41 33.57
N PHE A 2 34.41 -18.88 32.66
CA PHE A 2 34.31 -17.49 32.17
C PHE A 2 33.66 -17.35 30.79
N LEU A 3 33.56 -18.45 30.04
CA LEU A 3 33.07 -18.46 28.64
C LEU A 3 31.54 -18.44 28.49
N PHE A 4 30.79 -18.72 29.56
CA PHE A 4 29.32 -18.67 29.53
C PHE A 4 28.75 -17.25 29.71
N ILE A 5 29.52 -16.32 30.30
CA ILE A 5 29.04 -14.95 30.56
C ILE A 5 28.99 -14.11 29.27
N ILE A 6 29.88 -14.39 28.31
CA ILE A 6 29.97 -13.63 27.06
C ILE A 6 28.78 -13.93 26.12
N ALA A 7 28.21 -15.14 26.18
CA ALA A 7 27.08 -15.54 25.34
C ALA A 7 25.73 -14.92 25.77
N ILE A 8 25.63 -14.40 27.00
CA ILE A 8 24.38 -13.81 27.53
C ILE A 8 24.30 -12.31 27.21
N LEU A 9 25.43 -11.67 26.90
CA LEU A 9 25.48 -10.22 26.61
C LEU A 9 25.17 -9.87 25.15
N SER A 10 25.12 -10.83 24.22
CA SER A 10 24.90 -10.55 22.79
C SER A 10 23.42 -10.40 22.40
N GLN A 11 22.47 -10.48 23.34
CA GLN A 11 21.04 -10.41 23.03
C GLN A 11 20.41 -9.03 23.26
N TYR A 12 21.19 -8.02 23.66
CA TYR A 12 20.70 -6.66 23.85
C TYR A 12 20.88 -5.80 22.59
N PHE A 13 20.38 -6.26 21.45
CA PHE A 13 20.03 -5.30 20.40
C PHE A 13 18.77 -4.57 20.87
N ALA A 14 18.96 -3.41 21.48
CA ALA A 14 17.85 -2.50 21.74
C ALA A 14 17.23 -2.12 20.40
N VAL A 15 16.05 -2.65 20.09
CA VAL A 15 15.23 -2.18 18.98
C VAL A 15 14.83 -0.75 19.33
N THR A 16 15.55 0.24 18.82
CA THR A 16 15.10 1.62 18.81
C THR A 16 13.93 1.70 17.84
N GLY A 17 12.71 1.49 18.34
CA GLY A 17 11.50 1.57 17.54
C GLY A 17 11.25 3.00 17.09
N SER A 18 11.01 3.20 15.80
CA SER A 18 10.43 4.45 15.28
C SER A 18 9.01 4.62 15.84
N ILE A 19 8.64 5.84 16.22
CA ILE A 19 7.25 6.20 16.59
C ILE A 19 6.35 6.20 15.34
N CYS A 20 6.93 6.41 14.16
CA CYS A 20 6.23 6.39 12.88
C CYS A 20 6.14 4.98 12.31
N ARG A 21 5.01 4.67 11.64
CA ARG A 21 4.87 3.47 10.82
C ARG A 21 5.82 3.52 9.62
N CYS A 22 6.29 2.36 9.17
CA CYS A 22 7.10 2.25 7.96
C CYS A 22 6.29 2.65 6.72
N LEU A 23 6.97 3.29 5.76
CA LEU A 23 6.46 3.58 4.42
C LEU A 23 7.03 2.56 3.42
N SER A 24 6.57 2.56 2.16
CA SER A 24 6.60 1.40 1.25
C SER A 24 7.95 1.00 0.63
N ASN A 25 9.09 1.18 1.28
CA ASN A 25 10.42 1.07 0.64
C ASN A 25 11.17 -0.27 0.81
N ASP A 26 10.50 -1.38 1.16
CA ASP A 26 11.13 -2.71 1.24
C ASP A 26 10.36 -3.76 0.43
N SER A 27 10.93 -4.21 -0.70
CA SER A 27 10.33 -5.18 -1.61
C SER A 27 10.53 -6.65 -1.18
N THR A 28 11.50 -6.96 -0.33
CA THR A 28 11.84 -8.36 0.03
C THR A 28 10.83 -8.94 1.01
N CYS A 29 10.32 -8.11 1.92
CA CYS A 29 9.32 -8.51 2.90
C CYS A 29 7.97 -8.93 2.27
N TRP A 30 7.60 -8.36 1.12
CA TRP A 30 6.31 -8.64 0.49
C TRP A 30 6.21 -10.02 -0.18
N GLN A 31 7.33 -10.58 -0.66
CA GLN A 31 7.33 -11.89 -1.30
C GLN A 31 7.03 -13.02 -0.30
N LEU A 32 7.78 -13.06 0.80
CA LEU A 32 7.54 -14.04 1.88
C LEU A 32 6.13 -13.90 2.47
N PHE A 33 5.64 -12.67 2.59
CA PHE A 33 4.27 -12.44 3.03
C PHE A 33 3.26 -12.97 2.02
N ASN A 34 3.45 -12.72 0.72
CA ASN A 34 2.57 -13.21 -0.34
C ASN A 34 2.47 -14.74 -0.32
N ASP A 35 3.60 -15.43 -0.19
CA ASP A 35 3.64 -16.90 -0.07
C ASP A 35 2.86 -17.38 1.15
N SER A 36 2.94 -16.65 2.27
CA SER A 36 2.24 -17.00 3.51
C SER A 36 0.71 -16.82 3.45
N ILE A 37 0.21 -16.05 2.47
CA ILE A 37 -1.23 -15.82 2.26
C ILE A 37 -1.73 -16.43 0.95
N ASN A 38 -1.09 -17.52 0.50
CA ASN A 38 -1.49 -18.27 -0.70
C ASN A 38 -1.55 -17.38 -1.94
N GLU A 39 -0.52 -16.55 -2.14
CA GLU A 39 -0.37 -15.67 -3.30
C GLU A 39 -1.50 -14.61 -3.45
N CYS A 40 -2.24 -14.34 -2.38
CA CYS A 40 -3.37 -13.39 -2.41
C CYS A 40 -2.95 -11.93 -2.21
N LEU A 41 -1.66 -11.60 -2.14
CA LEU A 41 -1.20 -10.22 -2.02
C LEU A 41 -1.38 -9.51 -3.35
N VAL A 42 -2.22 -8.48 -3.36
CA VAL A 42 -2.39 -7.61 -4.53
C VAL A 42 -1.76 -6.26 -4.24
N LEU A 43 -0.93 -5.78 -5.17
CA LEU A 43 -0.45 -4.41 -5.18
C LEU A 43 -1.57 -3.49 -5.68
N PRO A 44 -2.18 -2.64 -4.82
CA PRO A 44 -3.25 -1.77 -5.26
C PRO A 44 -2.74 -0.79 -6.33
N ARG A 45 -3.57 -0.56 -7.34
CA ARG A 45 -3.37 0.45 -8.39
C ARG A 45 -4.56 1.41 -8.34
N PRO A 46 -4.36 2.72 -8.57
CA PRO A 46 -5.47 3.65 -8.69
C PRO A 46 -6.55 3.14 -9.66
N SER A 47 -7.84 3.29 -9.30
CA SER A 47 -8.95 2.79 -10.14
C SER A 47 -9.00 3.40 -11.54
N ALA A 48 -8.46 4.62 -11.70
CA ALA A 48 -8.34 5.31 -12.97
C ALA A 48 -6.93 5.18 -13.59
N THR A 49 -6.15 4.15 -13.23
CA THR A 49 -4.83 3.90 -13.83
C THR A 49 -4.90 3.79 -15.36
N SER A 50 -5.98 3.26 -15.92
CA SER A 50 -6.22 3.22 -17.37
C SER A 50 -6.29 4.60 -18.05
N CYS A 51 -6.44 5.67 -17.28
CA CYS A 51 -6.44 7.05 -17.77
C CYS A 51 -5.06 7.70 -17.74
N THR A 52 -4.03 7.07 -17.16
CA THR A 52 -2.68 7.64 -17.10
C THR A 52 -1.93 7.41 -18.42
N ARG A 53 -1.00 8.30 -18.76
CA ARG A 53 -0.29 8.29 -20.06
C ARG A 53 0.45 6.96 -20.31
N ASP A 54 1.02 6.39 -19.27
CA ASP A 54 1.83 5.15 -19.30
C ASP A 54 0.98 3.88 -19.43
N GLN A 55 -0.28 3.90 -19.00
CA GLN A 55 -1.17 2.74 -19.01
C GLN A 55 -2.49 3.04 -19.75
N PHE A 56 -2.45 3.97 -20.72
CA PHE A 56 -3.66 4.49 -21.35
C PHE A 56 -4.44 3.42 -22.10
N ASN A 57 -5.70 3.26 -21.73
CA ASN A 57 -6.68 2.46 -22.45
C ASN A 57 -7.98 3.25 -22.51
N MET A 58 -8.38 3.66 -23.72
CA MET A 58 -9.54 4.53 -23.95
C MET A 58 -10.84 3.95 -23.37
N GLU A 59 -11.09 2.66 -23.58
CA GLU A 59 -12.31 1.99 -23.15
C GLU A 59 -12.36 1.90 -21.62
N ALA A 60 -11.29 1.37 -21.01
CA ALA A 60 -11.21 1.24 -19.57
C ALA A 60 -11.22 2.60 -18.86
N CYS A 61 -10.62 3.63 -19.45
CA CYS A 61 -10.69 4.98 -18.92
C CYS A 61 -12.11 5.56 -19.00
N THR A 62 -12.83 5.30 -20.11
CA THR A 62 -14.22 5.71 -20.25
C THR A 62 -15.11 5.04 -19.20
N ILE A 63 -14.91 3.74 -18.96
CA ILE A 63 -15.63 3.00 -17.91
C ILE A 63 -15.38 3.63 -16.53
N ALA A 64 -14.12 3.91 -16.19
CA ALA A 64 -13.76 4.54 -14.92
C ALA A 64 -14.37 5.94 -14.78
N TYR A 65 -14.33 6.73 -15.85
CA TYR A 65 -14.92 8.07 -15.89
C TYR A 65 -16.44 8.03 -15.68
N THR A 66 -17.16 7.17 -16.40
CA THR A 66 -18.62 7.04 -16.31
C THR A 66 -19.06 6.55 -14.93
N ASN A 67 -18.28 5.69 -14.27
CA ASN A 67 -18.62 5.12 -12.99
C ASN A 67 -18.00 5.85 -11.79
N TRP A 68 -17.29 6.96 -12.00
CA TRP A 68 -16.47 7.59 -10.96
C TRP A 68 -17.26 8.00 -9.70
N MET A 69 -18.55 8.28 -9.85
CA MET A 69 -19.47 8.66 -8.75
C MET A 69 -20.33 7.49 -8.24
N ASN A 70 -20.18 6.29 -8.81
CA ASN A 70 -20.92 5.10 -8.42
C ASN A 70 -20.20 4.41 -7.25
N SER A 71 -20.70 4.57 -6.03
CA SER A 71 -20.10 4.00 -4.81
C SER A 71 -19.94 2.48 -4.86
N LYS A 72 -20.87 1.77 -5.52
CA LYS A 72 -20.76 0.31 -5.72
C LYS A 72 -19.56 -0.02 -6.60
N TRP A 73 -19.46 0.59 -7.78
CA TRP A 73 -18.33 0.37 -8.69
C TRP A 73 -16.99 0.69 -8.01
N ARG A 74 -16.94 1.77 -7.23
CA ARG A 74 -15.74 2.16 -6.46
C ARG A 74 -15.38 1.14 -5.39
N SER A 75 -16.36 0.61 -4.66
CA SER A 75 -16.12 -0.43 -3.63
C SER A 75 -15.60 -1.74 -4.21
N GLU A 76 -15.78 -1.98 -5.50
CA GLU A 76 -15.28 -3.14 -6.21
C GLU A 76 -13.83 -2.96 -6.68
N GLN A 77 -13.26 -1.75 -6.60
CA GLN A 77 -11.88 -1.48 -6.97
C GLN A 77 -10.95 -1.68 -5.77
N LEU A 78 -9.93 -2.51 -5.94
CA LEU A 78 -8.96 -2.82 -4.88
C LEU A 78 -8.23 -1.56 -4.41
N GLY A 79 -8.32 -1.28 -3.10
CA GLY A 79 -7.66 -0.12 -2.49
C GLY A 79 -8.35 1.22 -2.75
N ALA A 80 -9.48 1.25 -3.44
CA ALA A 80 -10.25 2.47 -3.64
C ALA A 80 -11.16 2.78 -2.45
N MET A 81 -11.46 4.07 -2.29
CA MET A 81 -12.41 4.55 -1.28
C MET A 81 -13.77 4.76 -1.92
N GLN A 82 -14.85 4.46 -1.18
CA GLN A 82 -16.22 4.65 -1.69
C GLN A 82 -16.52 6.10 -2.05
N TYR A 83 -15.90 7.05 -1.35
CA TYR A 83 -16.06 8.48 -1.59
C TYR A 83 -14.76 9.08 -2.13
N TYR A 84 -14.88 9.89 -3.18
CA TYR A 84 -13.77 10.44 -3.95
C TYR A 84 -12.93 11.49 -3.19
N ASN A 85 -13.45 12.05 -2.09
CA ASN A 85 -12.73 13.06 -1.29
C ASN A 85 -11.41 12.52 -0.72
N TRP A 86 -11.30 11.20 -0.51
CA TRP A 86 -10.10 10.55 0.00
C TRP A 86 -9.04 10.25 -1.07
N GLU A 87 -9.35 10.49 -2.35
CA GLU A 87 -8.40 10.33 -3.46
C GLU A 87 -7.69 11.63 -3.81
N MET A 88 -8.14 12.74 -3.22
CA MET A 88 -7.47 14.01 -3.33
C MET A 88 -6.19 13.92 -2.48
N PRO A 89 -4.99 14.09 -3.05
CA PRO A 89 -3.84 14.38 -2.20
C PRO A 89 -4.20 15.62 -1.39
N ASN A 90 -3.81 15.67 -0.11
CA ASN A 90 -3.95 16.86 0.73
C ASN A 90 -3.44 18.09 -0.04
N VAL A 91 -4.35 18.80 -0.72
CA VAL A 91 -4.10 20.14 -1.19
C VAL A 91 -4.24 20.96 0.07
N LEU A 92 -3.10 21.31 0.66
CA LEU A 92 -3.02 22.38 1.65
C LEU A 92 -3.45 23.70 0.98
N TYR A 93 -4.73 23.87 0.66
CA TYR A 93 -5.38 25.15 0.36
C TYR A 93 -6.87 25.01 0.71
N THR A 94 -7.25 25.45 1.92
CA THR A 94 -7.99 26.71 2.17
C THR A 94 -9.32 26.80 1.42
N ILE A 95 -10.42 26.71 2.17
CA ILE A 95 -11.58 27.59 2.00
C ILE A 95 -11.60 28.47 3.24
#